data_AF-A0AA95SS76-F1
#
_entry.id   AF-A0AA95SS76-F1
#
_cell.length_a   1.000
_cell.length_b   1.000
_cell.length_c   1.000
_cell.angle_alpha   90.00
_cell.angle_beta   90.00
_cell.angle_gamma   90.00
#
_symmetry.space_group_name_H-M   'P 1'
#
loop_
_entity.id
_entity.type
_entity.pdbx_description
1 polymer ?
#
loop_
_entity_poly.entity_id
_entity_poly.type
_entity_poly.pdbx_seq_one_letter_code
_entity_poly.pdbx_strand_id
1 'polypeptide(L)' 'MTKRFPMHPKNPERICWGCDRYCPAGDMACGNGSDRTQHPVELLGEDWAEWSPLDHPAEPDDAA' A
#
# COMPACT_ATOMS: atom_id res chain seq x y z
N MET A 1 7.95 9.48 13.23
CA MET A 1 6.51 9.80 13.33
C MET A 1 5.86 9.08 12.18
N THR A 2 5.08 8.03 12.45
CA THR A 2 4.45 7.21 11.40
C THR A 2 3.38 8.05 10.72
N LYS A 3 3.56 8.30 9.43
CA LYS A 3 2.59 9.03 8.62
C LYS A 3 1.23 8.33 8.70
N ARG A 4 0.16 9.07 8.96
CA ARG A 4 -1.22 8.56 8.82
C ARG A 4 -1.46 8.24 7.35
N PHE A 5 -1.45 6.96 7.00
CA PHE A 5 -1.76 6.52 5.65
C PHE A 5 -3.28 6.52 5.44
N PRO A 6 -3.79 7.29 4.46
CA PRO A 6 -5.23 7.29 4.15
C PRO A 6 -5.62 5.96 3.49
N MET A 7 -6.80 5.45 3.80
CA MET A 7 -7.32 4.22 3.18
C MET A 7 -7.72 4.43 1.71
N HIS A 8 -8.28 5.60 1.38
CA HIS A 8 -8.64 6.00 0.02
C HIS A 8 -8.07 7.39 -0.25
N PRO A 9 -6.78 7.51 -0.60
CA PRO A 9 -6.23 8.79 -1.01
C PRO A 9 -6.88 9.29 -2.29
N LYS A 10 -7.14 10.60 -2.35
CA LYS A 10 -7.65 11.26 -3.57
C LYS A 10 -6.67 11.21 -4.75
N ASN A 11 -5.37 11.16 -4.46
CA ASN A 11 -4.28 11.11 -5.44
C ASN A 11 -3.29 9.98 -5.03
N PRO A 12 -3.67 8.70 -5.18
CA PRO A 12 -2.83 7.57 -4.77
C PRO A 12 -1.48 7.55 -5.49
N GLU A 13 -1.42 8.08 -6.71
CA GLU A 13 -0.24 8.16 -7.56
C GLU A 13 0.88 9.05 -6.98
N ARG A 14 0.53 9.86 -5.96
CA ARG A 14 1.44 10.77 -5.26
C ARG A 14 1.87 10.25 -3.90
N ILE A 15 1.45 9.04 -3.52
CA ILE A 15 1.75 8.43 -2.23
C ILE A 15 2.64 7.20 -2.44
N CYS A 16 3.71 7.14 -1.65
CA CYS A 16 4.63 6.03 -1.57
C CYS A 16 4.17 5.12 -0.43
N TRP A 17 3.68 3.93 -0.76
CA TRP A 17 3.17 2.98 0.23
C TRP A 17 4.28 2.56 1.20
N GLY A 18 4.01 2.61 2.50
CA GLY A 18 5.00 2.27 3.53
C GLY A 18 6.10 3.32 3.77
N CYS A 19 6.07 4.48 3.12
CA CYS A 19 7.04 5.56 3.38
C CYS A 19 6.54 6.61 4.40
N ASP A 20 7.35 6.89 5.41
CA ASP A 20 7.05 7.94 6.40
C ASP A 20 7.19 9.39 5.88
N ARG A 21 7.75 9.57 4.67
CA ARG A 21 8.01 10.90 4.09
C ARG A 21 6.98 11.26 3.02
N TYR A 22 6.62 12.54 2.96
CA TYR A 22 5.90 13.11 1.83
C TYR A 22 6.91 13.69 0.84
N CYS A 23 6.93 13.16 -0.37
CA CYS A 23 7.77 13.71 -1.43
C CYS A 23 7.00 14.79 -2.21
N PRO A 24 7.67 15.87 -2.67
CA PRO A 24 7.12 16.76 -3.67
C PRO A 24 6.75 16.00 -4.96
N ALA A 25 5.78 16.53 -5.72
CA ALA A 25 5.25 15.86 -6.91
C ALA A 25 6.31 15.55 -7.99
N GLY A 26 7.36 16.36 -8.07
CA GLY A 26 8.45 16.19 -9.04
C GLY A 26 9.78 15.79 -8.41
N ASP A 27 9.83 15.46 -7.12
CA ASP A 27 11.09 15.21 -6.41
C ASP A 27 10.93 14.04 -5.42
N MET A 28 10.80 12.84 -5.98
CA MET A 28 10.52 11.63 -5.21
C MET A 28 11.78 11.07 -4.56
N ALA A 29 11.94 11.31 -3.26
CA ALA A 29 13.08 10.83 -2.49
C ALA A 29 12.96 9.37 -2.00
N CYS A 30 11.74 8.83 -1.86
CA CYS A 30 11.50 7.51 -1.22
C CYS A 30 11.66 6.30 -2.14
N GLY A 31 11.90 6.50 -3.45
CA GLY A 31 12.03 5.39 -4.41
C GLY A 31 13.14 4.39 -4.07
N ASN A 32 14.00 4.72 -3.10
CA ASN A 32 15.08 3.85 -2.61
C ASN A 32 15.98 3.36 -3.76
N GLY A 33 16.16 4.18 -4.81
CA GLY A 33 16.86 3.83 -6.04
C GLY A 33 16.02 3.10 -7.11
N SER A 34 14.69 3.05 -6.96
CA SER A 34 13.72 2.41 -7.85
C SER A 34 12.42 3.23 -7.97
N ASP A 35 11.43 2.69 -8.67
CA ASP A 35 10.11 3.29 -8.87
C ASP A 35 9.27 3.30 -7.59
N ARG A 36 8.27 4.19 -7.55
CA ARG A 36 7.33 4.35 -6.44
C ARG A 36 6.68 3.03 -6.04
N THR A 37 6.61 2.75 -4.74
CA THR A 37 5.69 1.73 -4.23
C THR A 37 4.25 2.26 -4.31
N GLN A 38 3.48 1.73 -5.25
CA GLN A 38 2.11 2.17 -5.52
C GLN A 38 1.18 1.89 -4.32
N HIS A 39 0.14 2.71 -4.16
CA HIS A 39 -0.89 2.46 -3.16
C HIS A 39 -1.69 1.21 -3.57
N PRO A 40 -2.06 0.31 -2.64
CA PRO A 40 -2.81 -0.90 -2.97
C PRO A 40 -4.07 -0.65 -3.78
N VAL A 41 -4.79 0.45 -3.50
CA VAL A 41 -5.96 0.90 -4.29
C VAL A 41 -5.71 0.99 -5.81
N GLU A 42 -4.48 1.29 -6.24
CA GLU A 42 -4.14 1.43 -7.66
C GLU A 42 -4.04 0.08 -8.36
N LEU A 43 -3.69 -0.96 -7.62
CA LEU A 43 -3.49 -2.31 -8.15
C LEU A 43 -4.70 -3.21 -7.89
N LEU A 44 -5.35 -3.03 -6.74
CA LEU A 44 -6.39 -3.92 -6.22
C LEU A 44 -7.80 -3.31 -6.27
N GLY A 45 -7.93 -2.01 -6.53
CA GLY A 45 -9.23 -1.33 -6.59
C GLY A 45 -9.66 -0.69 -5.26
N GLU A 46 -10.87 -0.10 -5.25
CA GLU A 46 -11.39 0.63 -4.09
C GLU A 46 -11.60 -0.28 -2.87
N ASP A 47 -11.89 -1.55 -3.07
CA ASP A 47 -12.14 -2.58 -2.06
C ASP A 47 -10.85 -3.26 -1.55
N TRP A 48 -9.66 -2.75 -1.90
CA TRP A 48 -8.37 -3.33 -1.50
C TRP A 48 -8.25 -3.60 0.02
N ALA A 49 -8.94 -2.81 0.84
CA ALA A 49 -8.93 -2.88 2.29
C ALA A 49 -9.93 -3.87 2.87
N GLU A 50 -10.91 -4.31 2.07
CA GLU A 50 -11.89 -5.32 2.47
C GLU A 50 -11.30 -6.73 2.39
N TRP A 51 -10.21 -6.88 1.64
CA TRP A 51 -9.45 -8.13 1.58
C TRP A 51 -8.72 -8.40 2.90
N SER A 52 -9.26 -9.34 3.68
CA SER A 52 -8.64 -9.87 4.89
C SER A 52 -8.15 -11.30 4.66
N PRO A 53 -6.88 -11.50 4.28
CA PRO A 53 -6.33 -12.85 4.12
C PRO A 53 -6.27 -13.66 5.43
N LEU A 54 -6.46 -13.02 6.59
CA LEU A 54 -6.43 -13.66 7.90
C LEU A 54 -7.79 -14.23 8.34
N ASP A 55 -8.89 -13.86 7.68
CA ASP A 55 -10.24 -14.35 7.98
C ASP A 55 -10.59 -15.63 7.20
N HIS A 56 -9.64 -16.17 6.43
CA HIS A 56 -9.77 -17.52 5.91
C HIS A 56 -9.52 -18.51 7.05
N PRO A 57 -10.48 -19.40 7.38
CA PRO A 57 -10.18 -20.51 8.26
C PRO A 57 -9.03 -21.27 7.61
N ALA A 58 -7.93 -21.47 8.34
CA ALA A 58 -6.85 -22.32 7.89
C ALA A 58 -7.44 -23.67 7.47
N GLU A 59 -7.47 -23.94 6.17
CA GLU A 59 -7.86 -25.25 5.69
C GLU A 59 -6.79 -26.23 6.18
N PRO A 60 -7.17 -27.38 6.76
CA PRO A 60 -6.24 -28.25 7.49
C PRO A 60 -5.22 -29.00 6.61
N ASP A 61 -4.93 -28.56 5.39
CA ASP A 61 -4.15 -29.34 4.40
C ASP A 61 -2.73 -28.80 4.09
N ASP A 62 -2.34 -27.60 4.55
CA ASP A 62 -0.97 -27.08 4.35
C ASP A 62 0.07 -27.66 5.35
N ALA A 63 -0.08 -28.94 5.70
CA ALA A 63 0.84 -29.67 6.59
C ALA A 63 1.29 -31.03 6.01
N ALA A 64 1.47 -31.10 4.69
CA ALA A 64 2.04 -32.27 3.99
C ALA A 64 3.45 -32.00 3.45
#